data_AF-A0ABD5XKL2-F1
#
_entry.id   AF-A0ABD5XKL2-F1
#
_cell.length_a   1.000
_cell.length_b   1.000
_cell.length_c   1.000
_cell.angle_alpha   90.00
_cell.angle_beta   90.00
_cell.angle_gamma   90.00
#
_symmetry.space_group_name_H-M   'P 1'
#
loop_
_entity.id
_entity.type
_entity.pdbx_description
1 polymer ?
#
loop_
_entity_poly.entity_id
_entity_poly.type
_entity_poly.pdbx_seq_one_letter_code
_entity_poly.pdbx_strand_id
1 'polypeptide(L)'
;MNAFTTSDPDREWTVREVAQFSGLGTTSPVVVGTPAQVADELQRWHEDAGVDGFNVKEVLRTGSLDDAVDLLVPELRARGLLAERDPGRRSANGCSAGAAPVGVPSRAAVR
;
A
#
# COMPACT_ATOMS: atom_id res chain seq x y z
N MET A 1 -1.86 23.54 -6.84
CA MET A 1 -2.40 22.18 -6.60
C MET A 1 -2.67 21.56 -7.96
N ASN A 2 -1.64 20.95 -8.57
CA ASN A 2 -1.64 20.42 -9.95
C ASN A 2 -1.22 18.94 -9.96
N ALA A 3 -1.75 18.13 -9.05
CA ALA A 3 -1.33 16.74 -8.89
C ALA A 3 -1.53 15.89 -10.17
N PHE A 4 -2.58 16.17 -10.94
CA PHE A 4 -2.93 15.42 -12.15
C PHE A 4 -2.10 15.83 -13.36
N THR A 5 -1.96 17.14 -13.61
CA THR A 5 -1.25 17.67 -14.78
C THR A 5 0.27 17.60 -14.65
N THR A 6 0.82 17.54 -13.44
CA THR A 6 2.25 17.28 -13.24
C THR A 6 2.60 15.79 -13.39
N SER A 7 1.69 14.89 -13.03
CA SER A 7 1.94 13.44 -13.09
C SER A 7 1.77 12.85 -14.50
N ASP A 8 0.95 13.49 -15.34
CA ASP A 8 0.72 13.11 -16.73
C ASP A 8 0.54 14.40 -17.57
N PRO A 9 1.66 15.04 -17.98
CA PRO A 9 1.63 16.36 -18.63
C PRO A 9 1.07 16.32 -20.05
N ASP A 10 1.09 15.15 -20.69
CA ASP A 10 0.65 14.96 -22.06
C ASP A 10 -0.86 14.65 -22.15
N ARG A 11 -1.53 14.44 -21.01
CA ARG A 11 -2.96 14.16 -20.94
C ARG A 11 -3.76 15.42 -20.60
N GLU A 12 -4.70 15.77 -21.47
CA GLU A 12 -5.76 16.71 -21.12
C GLU A 12 -6.83 16.01 -20.27
N TRP A 13 -6.90 16.37 -18.99
CA TRP A 13 -7.88 15.83 -18.05
C TRP A 13 -9.20 16.57 -18.14
N THR A 14 -10.31 15.86 -18.36
CA THR A 14 -11.65 16.44 -18.20
C THR A 14 -12.07 16.48 -16.73
N VAL A 15 -12.95 17.41 -16.37
CA VAL A 15 -13.53 17.50 -15.01
C VAL A 15 -14.17 16.18 -14.58
N ARG A 16 -14.79 15.46 -15.52
CA ARG A 16 -15.40 14.15 -15.26
C ARG A 16 -14.38 13.09 -14.85
N GLU A 17 -13.24 13.02 -15.54
CA GLU A 17 -12.20 12.02 -15.24
C GLU A 17 -11.53 12.31 -13.90
N VAL A 18 -11.26 13.58 -13.59
CA VAL A 18 -10.73 13.97 -12.27
C VAL A 18 -11.73 13.61 -11.16
N ALA A 19 -13.02 13.84 -11.38
CA ALA A 19 -14.06 13.48 -10.43
C ALA A 19 -14.19 11.96 -10.24
N GLN A 20 -14.05 11.18 -11.31
CA GLN A 20 -14.06 9.71 -11.24
C GLN A 20 -12.84 9.17 -10.49
N PHE A 21 -11.64 9.68 -10.80
CA PHE A 21 -10.42 9.29 -10.11
C PHE A 21 -10.45 9.67 -8.63
N SER A 22 -10.90 10.89 -8.32
CA SER A 22 -11.02 11.39 -6.95
C SER A 22 -12.27 10.88 -6.22
N GLY A 23 -13.07 10.00 -6.84
CA GLY A 23 -14.38 9.57 -6.35
C GLY A 23 -14.35 8.88 -4.98
N LEU A 24 -13.21 8.34 -4.57
CA LEU A 24 -12.99 7.74 -3.23
C LEU A 24 -12.47 8.75 -2.19
N GLY A 25 -12.48 10.04 -2.53
CA GLY A 25 -11.99 11.12 -1.67
C GLY A 25 -10.49 11.02 -1.41
N THR A 26 -9.72 10.49 -2.36
CA THR A 26 -8.26 10.46 -2.33
C THR A 26 -7.70 10.67 -3.73
N THR A 27 -6.46 11.13 -3.81
CA THR A 27 -5.67 11.18 -5.05
C THR A 27 -4.60 10.08 -5.09
N SER A 28 -4.63 9.16 -4.13
CA SER A 28 -3.74 8.00 -4.06
C SER A 28 -4.11 6.95 -5.10
N PRO A 29 -3.14 6.15 -5.59
CA PRO A 29 -3.42 5.04 -6.48
C PRO A 29 -4.38 4.04 -5.81
N VAL A 30 -5.31 3.52 -6.61
CA VAL A 30 -6.26 2.48 -6.21
C VAL A 30 -5.86 1.20 -6.93
N VAL A 31 -5.52 0.16 -6.16
CA VAL A 31 -5.17 -1.15 -6.71
C VAL A 31 -6.38 -2.08 -6.53
N VAL A 32 -6.84 -2.68 -7.63
CA VAL A 32 -7.97 -3.60 -7.64
C VAL A 32 -7.54 -4.89 -8.33
N GLY A 33 -7.71 -6.02 -7.67
CA GLY A 33 -7.31 -7.32 -8.19
C GLY A 33 -7.46 -8.43 -7.16
N THR A 34 -6.91 -9.61 -7.47
CA THR A 34 -6.78 -10.70 -6.50
C THR A 34 -5.75 -10.34 -5.42
N PRO A 35 -5.77 -11.00 -4.25
CA PRO A 35 -4.78 -10.77 -3.19
C PRO A 35 -3.34 -10.88 -3.69
N ALA A 36 -3.05 -11.85 -4.57
CA ALA A 36 -1.74 -12.01 -5.19
C ALA A 36 -1.37 -10.82 -6.10
N GLN A 37 -2.29 -10.34 -6.93
CA GLN A 37 -2.04 -9.18 -7.80
C GLN A 37 -1.80 -7.89 -7.00
N VAL A 38 -2.53 -7.72 -5.90
CA VAL A 38 -2.32 -6.59 -4.98
C VAL A 38 -0.96 -6.71 -4.29
N ALA A 39 -0.60 -7.90 -3.81
CA ALA A 39 0.71 -8.15 -3.21
C ALA A 39 1.86 -7.93 -4.20
N ASP A 40 1.70 -8.28 -5.48
CA ASP A 40 2.67 -8.00 -6.55
C ASP A 40 2.90 -6.49 -6.72
N GLU A 41 1.83 -5.69 -6.70
CA GLU A 41 1.94 -4.23 -6.82
C GLU A 41 2.62 -3.59 -5.60
N LEU A 42 2.26 -4.03 -4.39
CA LEU A 42 2.91 -3.55 -3.16
C LEU A 42 4.40 -3.90 -3.13
N GLN A 43 4.76 -5.09 -3.62
CA GLN A 43 6.14 -5.51 -3.76
C GLN A 43 6.89 -4.64 -4.78
N ARG A 44 6.31 -4.39 -5.96
CA ARG A 44 6.88 -3.49 -6.96
C ARG A 44 7.16 -2.11 -6.37
N TRP A 45 6.22 -1.53 -5.63
CA TRP A 45 6.43 -0.22 -4.99
C TRP A 45 7.51 -0.25 -3.90
N HIS A 46 7.63 -1.34 -3.15
CA HIS A 46 8.72 -1.51 -2.19
C HIS A 46 10.08 -1.57 -2.91
N GLU A 47 10.20 -2.36 -3.97
CA GLU A 47 11.44 -2.58 -4.70
C GLU A 47 11.88 -1.36 -5.51
N ASP A 48 10.94 -0.71 -6.22
CA ASP A 48 11.23 0.39 -7.13
C ASP A 48 11.33 1.74 -6.41
N ALA A 49 10.43 1.99 -5.45
CA ALA A 49 10.33 3.27 -4.75
C ALA A 49 10.89 3.25 -3.32
N GLY A 50 11.31 2.09 -2.80
CA GLY A 50 11.90 1.96 -1.48
C GLY A 50 10.92 2.21 -0.33
N VAL A 51 9.63 1.90 -0.53
CA VAL A 51 8.58 2.19 0.46
C VAL A 51 8.60 1.18 1.61
N ASP A 52 8.75 1.63 2.84
CA ASP A 52 8.80 0.76 4.04
C ASP A 52 7.43 0.29 4.54
N GLY A 53 6.34 0.93 4.10
CA GLY A 53 4.99 0.55 4.51
C GLY A 53 3.90 1.42 3.90
N PHE A 54 2.67 0.92 3.98
CA PHE A 54 1.51 1.52 3.33
C PHE A 54 0.40 1.86 4.32
N ASN A 55 -0.30 2.95 4.06
CA ASN A 55 -1.56 3.26 4.73
C ASN A 55 -2.71 2.68 3.92
N VAL A 56 -3.41 1.68 4.46
CA VAL A 56 -4.57 1.05 3.81
C VAL A 56 -5.84 1.80 4.22
N LYS A 57 -6.56 2.36 3.25
CA LYS A 57 -7.83 3.06 3.48
C LYS A 57 -9.00 2.15 3.11
N GLU A 58 -10.00 2.11 3.98
CA GLU A 58 -11.24 1.40 3.72
C GLU A 58 -12.07 2.10 2.63
N VAL A 59 -12.53 1.32 1.64
CA VAL A 59 -13.34 1.82 0.51
C VAL A 59 -14.82 1.60 0.77
N LEU A 60 -15.20 0.45 1.34
CA LEU A 60 -16.57 0.13 1.77
C LEU A 60 -16.61 0.06 3.29
N ARG A 61 -17.54 0.78 3.93
CA ARG A 61 -17.70 0.77 5.39
C ARG A 61 -17.90 -0.67 5.88
N THR A 62 -17.02 -1.09 6.81
CA THR A 62 -16.93 -2.43 7.44
C THR A 62 -16.90 -3.56 6.42
N GLY A 63 -15.71 -3.87 5.92
CA GLY A 63 -15.44 -5.16 5.25
C GLY A 63 -14.14 -5.17 4.46
N SER A 64 -13.79 -4.07 3.79
CA SER A 64 -12.56 -4.04 2.97
C SER A 64 -11.28 -4.19 3.79
N LEU A 65 -11.32 -3.80 5.07
CA LEU A 65 -10.18 -4.02 5.97
C LEU A 65 -10.08 -5.48 6.43
N ASP A 66 -11.21 -6.13 6.67
CA ASP A 66 -11.23 -7.55 7.04
C ASP A 66 -10.72 -8.40 5.88
N ASP A 67 -11.16 -8.12 4.64
CA ASP A 67 -10.64 -8.77 3.43
C ASP A 67 -9.12 -8.59 3.27
N ALA A 68 -8.60 -7.39 3.59
CA ALA A 68 -7.17 -7.14 3.55
C ALA A 68 -6.41 -7.97 4.62
N VAL A 69 -6.97 -8.10 5.82
CA VAL A 69 -6.36 -8.89 6.90
C VAL A 69 -6.43 -10.39 6.59
N ASP A 70 -7.56 -10.87 6.09
CA ASP A 70 -7.80 -12.30 5.90
C ASP A 70 -7.16 -12.83 4.61
N LEU A 71 -7.06 -12.00 3.57
CA LEU A 71 -6.59 -12.43 2.25
C LEU A 71 -5.20 -11.89 1.89
N LEU A 72 -4.92 -10.61 2.16
CA LEU A 72 -3.67 -9.97 1.71
C LEU A 72 -2.50 -10.18 2.68
N VAL A 73 -2.74 -10.12 4.00
CA VAL A 73 -1.68 -10.33 4.99
C VAL A 73 -1.00 -11.71 4.86
N PRO A 74 -1.73 -12.84 4.66
CA PRO A 74 -1.08 -14.13 4.43
C PRO A 74 -0.16 -14.15 3.21
N GLU A 75 -0.59 -13.52 2.10
CA GLU A 75 0.22 -13.40 0.88
C GLU A 75 1.52 -12.62 1.12
N LEU A 76 1.43 -11.47 1.80
CA LEU A 76 2.59 -10.65 2.11
C LEU A 76 3.57 -11.38 3.05
N ARG A 77 3.07 -12.15 4.02
CA ARG A 77 3.90 -12.97 4.92
C ARG A 77 4.58 -14.12 4.19
N ALA A 78 3.85 -14.83 3.31
CA ALA A 78 4.40 -15.92 2.51
C ALA A 78 5.58 -15.45 1.63
N ARG A 79 5.57 -14.19 1.22
CA ARG A 79 6.63 -13.54 0.43
C ARG A 79 7.76 -12.93 1.28
N GLY A 80 7.65 -12.97 2.60
CA GLY A 80 8.61 -12.31 3.51
C GLY A 80 8.53 -10.78 3.51
N LEU A 81 7.47 -10.21 2.91
CA LEU A 81 7.25 -8.76 2.86
C LEU A 81 6.67 -8.22 4.18
N LEU A 82 6.07 -9.08 5.01
CA LEU A 82 5.51 -8.67 6.30
C LEU A 82 6.01 -9.59 7.40
N ALA A 83 6.62 -9.01 8.42
CA ALA A 83 7.07 -9.76 9.59
C ALA A 83 5.89 -10.34 10.38
N GLU A 84 6.13 -11.46 11.07
CA GLU A 84 5.18 -11.98 12.04
C GLU A 84 4.95 -10.97 13.17
N ARG A 85 3.73 -10.95 13.69
CA ARG A 85 3.40 -10.06 14.80
C ARG A 85 4.15 -10.56 16.05
N ASP A 86 5.14 -9.80 16.49
CA ASP A 86 5.76 -10.02 17.80
C ASP A 86 4.77 -9.63 18.91
N PRO A 87 4.29 -10.57 19.74
CA PRO A 87 3.35 -10.28 20.84
C PRO A 87 3.97 -9.38 21.94
N GLY A 88 5.30 -9.28 22.01
CA GLY A 88 6.02 -8.37 22.90
C GLY A 88 6.17 -6.95 22.35
N ARG A 89 6.04 -6.75 21.03
CA ARG A 89 6.23 -5.46 20.36
C ARG A 89 4.97 -4.61 20.47
N ARG A 90 4.90 -3.78 21.51
CA ARG A 90 3.93 -2.69 21.60
C ARG A 90 4.53 -1.42 20.99
N SER A 91 3.74 -0.69 20.20
CA SER A 91 4.12 0.66 19.78
C SER A 91 4.36 1.48 21.05
N ALA A 92 5.54 2.07 21.19
CA ALA A 92 5.96 2.81 22.38
C ALA A 92 5.01 3.97 22.75
N ASN A 93 4.16 4.40 21.81
CA ASN A 93 3.25 5.54 21.97
C ASN A 93 1.75 5.19 21.84
N GLY A 94 1.35 3.92 21.82
CA GLY A 94 -0.07 3.54 21.72
C GLY A 94 -0.79 3.92 20.41
N CYS A 95 -0.16 4.71 19.54
CA CYS A 95 -0.58 4.91 18.15
C CYS A 95 0.03 3.82 17.26
N SER A 96 -0.78 3.17 16.43
CA SER A 96 -0.34 2.28 15.35
C SER A 96 0.31 3.04 14.17
N ALA A 97 0.90 4.21 14.42
CA ALA A 97 1.70 4.94 13.45
C ALA A 97 3.12 4.36 13.47
N GLY A 98 3.33 3.32 12.67
CA GLY A 98 4.63 2.72 12.49
C GLY A 98 4.47 1.50 11.61
N ALA A 99 4.78 1.69 10.32
CA ALA A 99 5.06 0.59 9.42
C ALA A 99 5.84 -0.47 10.19
N ALA A 100 5.31 -1.70 10.25
CA ALA A 100 6.20 -2.82 10.51
C ALA A 100 7.26 -2.70 9.40
N PRO A 101 8.57 -2.64 9.72
CA PRO A 101 9.55 -2.68 8.67
C PRO A 101 9.25 -3.93 7.86
N VAL A 102 8.94 -3.73 6.58
CA VAL A 102 8.90 -4.79 5.58
C VAL A 102 10.33 -5.34 5.57
N GLY A 103 10.55 -6.40 6.34
CA GLY A 103 11.85 -6.99 6.57
C GLY A 103 12.26 -7.86 5.39
N VAL A 104 12.34 -7.27 4.20
CA VAL A 104 13.01 -7.91 3.07
C VAL A 104 14.50 -7.67 3.28
N PRO A 105 15.37 -8.69 3.19
CA PRO A 105 16.81 -8.46 3.19
C PRO A 105 17.14 -7.51 2.03
N SER A 106 17.47 -6.26 2.38
CA SER A 106 18.06 -5.29 1.45
C SER A 106 19.25 -5.93 0.74
N ARG A 107 19.40 -5.66 -0.55
CA ARG A 107 20.44 -6.17 -1.45
C ARG A 107 21.85 -5.65 -1.13
N ALA A 108 22.24 -5.65 0.14
CA ALA A 108 23.52 -5.23 0.66
C ALA A 108 24.20 -6.37 1.46
N ALA A 109 24.43 -7.52 0.81
CA ALA A 109 25.40 -8.53 1.27
C ALA A 109 25.79 -9.48 0.13
N VAL A 110 26.36 -8.94 -0.96
CA VAL A 110 27.31 -9.69 -1.80
C VAL A 110 28.55 -8.82 -1.93
N ARG A 111 29.50 -9.06 -1.03
CA ARG A 111 30.93 -8.79 -1.20
C ARG A 111 31.71 -9.86 -0.45
#